data_AF-A0A822F212-F1
#
_entry.id   AF-A0A822F212-F1
#
_cell.length_a   1.000
_cell.length_b   1.000
_cell.length_c   1.000
_cell.angle_alpha   90.00
_cell.angle_beta   90.00
_cell.angle_gamma   90.00
#
_symmetry.space_group_name_H-M   'P 1'
#
loop_
_entity.id
_entity.type
_entity.pdbx_description
1 polymer ?
#
loop_
_entity_poly.entity_id
_entity_poly.type
_entity_poly.pdbx_seq_one_letter_code
_entity_poly.pdbx_strand_id
1 'polypeptide(L)' 'MNKENKISIETFTRAIQWSNNDAPCDQLECAALLATLITQNRLKAYISYKHMMVVLSKEDPFP' A
#
# COMPACT_ATOMS: atom_id res chain seq x y z
N MET A 1 -12.77 -5.92 18.07
CA MET A 1 -11.76 -6.54 17.18
C MET A 1 -10.70 -5.50 16.88
N ASN A 2 -9.44 -5.71 17.28
CA ASN A 2 -8.34 -4.91 16.75
C ASN A 2 -8.21 -5.25 15.27
N LYS A 3 -8.83 -4.44 14.39
CA LYS A 3 -8.59 -4.54 12.96
C LYS A 3 -7.15 -4.07 12.73
N GLU A 4 -6.26 -4.99 12.40
CA GLU A 4 -4.91 -4.64 12.02
C GLU A 4 -4.97 -3.71 10.80
N ASN A 5 -4.52 -2.47 10.97
CA ASN A 5 -4.51 -1.43 9.94
C ASN A 5 -3.15 -1.37 9.22
N LYS A 6 -2.36 -2.44 9.30
CA LYS A 6 -1.00 -2.52 8.75
C LYS A 6 -0.97 -3.63 7.71
N ILE A 7 -0.49 -3.32 6.52
CA ILE A 7 -0.37 -4.27 5.42
C ILE A 7 1.04 -4.19 4.86
N SER A 8 1.70 -5.31 4.58
CA SER A 8 3.04 -5.30 4.01
C SER A 8 3.03 -4.75 2.58
N ILE A 9 4.09 -4.03 2.20
CA ILE A 9 4.27 -3.56 0.81
C ILE A 9 4.31 -4.76 -0.14
N GLU A 10 4.87 -5.90 0.30
CA GLU A 10 4.87 -7.14 -0.47
C GLU A 10 3.46 -7.63 -0.82
N THR A 11 2.51 -7.51 0.11
CA THR A 11 1.11 -7.89 -0.15
C THR A 11 0.51 -7.04 -1.26
N PHE A 12 0.75 -5.72 -1.23
CA PHE A 12 0.33 -4.83 -2.33
C PHE A 12 1.05 -5.14 -3.64
N THR A 13 2.35 -5.44 -3.57
CA THR A 13 3.17 -5.77 -4.75
C THR A 13 2.57 -6.98 -5.47
N ARG A 14 2.29 -8.07 -4.74
CA ARG A 14 1.64 -9.27 -5.30
C ARG A 14 0.25 -8.97 -5.86
N ALA A 15 -0.54 -8.14 -5.17
CA ALA A 15 -1.87 -7.77 -5.64
C ALA A 15 -1.82 -6.96 -6.95
N ILE A 16 -0.85 -6.05 -7.10
CA ILE A 16 -0.65 -5.26 -8.32
C ILE A 16 -0.20 -6.16 -9.48
N GLN A 17 0.76 -7.04 -9.25
CA GLN A 17 1.20 -8.03 -10.25
C GLN A 17 0.00 -8.85 -10.73
N TRP A 18 -0.79 -9.39 -9.79
CA TRP A 18 -1.97 -10.18 -10.13
C TRP A 18 -3.01 -9.36 -10.93
N SER A 19 -3.23 -8.09 -10.56
CA SER A 19 -4.14 -7.19 -11.27
C SER A 19 -3.64 -6.80 -12.67
N ASN A 20 -2.35 -6.95 -12.95
CA ASN A 20 -1.71 -6.52 -14.19
C ASN A 20 -1.18 -7.70 -15.02
N ASN A 21 -1.89 -8.82 -15.03
CA ASN A 21 -1.51 -10.05 -15.77
C ASN A 21 -0.09 -10.55 -15.43
N ASP A 22 0.25 -10.54 -14.13
CA ASP A 22 1.55 -10.94 -13.60
C ASP A 22 2.73 -10.14 -14.20
N ALA A 23 2.46 -8.92 -14.67
CA ALA A 23 3.52 -7.99 -15.08
C ALA A 23 4.48 -7.74 -13.90
N PRO A 24 5.79 -7.69 -14.15
CA PRO A 24 6.78 -7.39 -13.11
C PRO A 24 6.45 -6.07 -12.42
N CYS A 25 6.38 -6.12 -11.10
CA CYS A 25 6.31 -4.95 -10.23
C CYS A 25 7.18 -5.25 -9.02
N ASP A 26 8.18 -4.41 -8.76
CA ASP A 26 9.01 -4.58 -7.57
C ASP A 26 8.43 -3.79 -6.36
N GLN A 27 9.01 -4.01 -5.18
CA GLN A 27 8.55 -3.34 -3.96
C GLN A 27 8.75 -1.82 -4.00
N LEU A 28 9.76 -1.33 -4.73
CA LEU A 28 10.08 0.09 -4.82
C LEU A 28 9.06 0.81 -5.72
N GLU A 29 8.73 0.21 -6.86
CA GLU A 29 7.66 0.64 -7.76
C GLU A 29 6.31 0.63 -7.04
N CYS A 30 6.00 -0.46 -6.32
CA CYS A 30 4.79 -0.55 -5.52
C CYS A 30 4.75 0.55 -4.44
N ALA A 31 5.86 0.83 -3.75
CA ALA A 31 5.93 1.90 -2.75
C ALA A 31 5.74 3.29 -3.38
N ALA A 32 6.28 3.53 -4.58
CA ALA A 32 6.10 4.78 -5.31
C ALA A 32 4.64 5.00 -5.74
N LEU A 33 3.96 3.94 -6.19
CA LEU A 33 2.54 3.99 -6.50
C LEU A 33 1.71 4.31 -5.24
N LEU A 34 1.96 3.62 -4.13
CA LEU A 34 1.27 3.87 -2.86
C LEU A 34 1.52 5.30 -2.36
N ALA A 35 2.75 5.81 -2.46
CA ALA A 35 3.08 7.19 -2.12
C ALA A 35 2.30 8.19 -2.99
N THR A 36 2.18 7.91 -4.30
CA THR A 36 1.38 8.74 -5.22
C THR A 36 -0.08 8.79 -4.79
N LEU A 37 -0.68 7.64 -4.43
CA LEU A 37 -2.07 7.58 -3.97
C LEU A 37 -2.28 8.35 -2.65
N ILE A 38 -1.30 8.29 -1.75
CA ILE A 38 -1.31 9.07 -0.49
C ILE A 38 -1.25 10.57 -0.78
N THR A 39 -0.33 11.00 -1.64
CA THR A 39 -0.20 12.42 -2.02
C THR A 39 -1.44 12.94 -2.74
N GLN A 40 -2.11 12.11 -3.54
CA GLN A 40 -3.36 12.43 -4.23
C GLN A 40 -4.60 12.34 -3.32
N ASN A 41 -4.43 12.05 -2.03
CA ASN A 41 -5.53 11.87 -1.07
C ASN A 41 -6.54 10.76 -1.49
N ARG A 42 -6.07 9.78 -2.27
CA ARG A 42 -6.83 8.57 -2.67
C ARG A 42 -6.64 7.42 -1.69
N LEU A 43 -5.66 7.56 -0.79
CA LEU A 43 -5.32 6.59 0.25
C LEU A 43 -4.87 7.35 1.50
N LYS A 44 -5.66 7.30 2.58
CA LYS A 44 -5.25 7.90 3.87
C LYS A 44 -4.37 6.91 4.62
N ALA A 45 -3.06 7.00 4.43
CA ALA A 45 -2.07 6.10 5.03
C ALA A 45 -0.70 6.76 5.16
N TYR A 46 0.23 6.09 5.85
CA TYR A 46 1.66 6.38 5.76
C TYR A 46 2.48 5.11 5.52
N ILE A 47 3.66 5.26 4.93
CA ILE A 47 4.59 4.16 4.67
C ILE A 47 5.63 4.09 5.79
N SER A 48 5.75 2.93 6.43
CA SER A 48 6.82 2.61 7.38
C SER A 48 7.95 1.90 6.64
N TYR A 49 8.94 2.67 6.16
CA TYR A 49 10.09 2.11 5.42
C TYR A 49 10.92 1.13 6.25
N LYS A 50 11.05 1.36 7.56
CA LYS A 50 11.78 0.46 8.47
C LYS A 50 11.23 -0.98 8.47
N HIS A 51 9.91 -1.11 8.35
CA HIS A 51 9.24 -2.41 8.42
C HIS A 51 8.65 -2.84 7.06
N MET A 52 8.78 -2.01 6.02
CA MET A 52 8.15 -2.19 4.72
C MET A 52 6.63 -2.45 4.81
N MET A 53 5.94 -1.62 5.60
CA MET A 53 4.50 -1.70 5.83
C MET A 53 3.80 -0.40 5.44
N VAL A 54 2.58 -0.51 4.93
CA VAL A 54 1.62 0.60 4.84
C VAL A 54 0.74 0.57 6.07
N VAL A 55 0.62 1.70 6.75
CA VAL A 55 -0.27 1.86 7.90
C VAL A 55 -1.45 2.74 7.48
N LEU A 56 -2.62 2.11 7.36
CA LEU A 56 -3.88 2.72 6.95
C LEU A 56 -4.50 3.54 8.09
N SER A 57 -5.22 4.61 7.73
CA SER A 57 -6.12 5.28 8.67
C SER A 57 -7.12 4.30 9.25
N LYS A 58 -7.43 4.45 10.54
CA LYS A 58 -8.50 3.66 11.19
C LYS A 58 -9.89 4.13 10.75
N GLU A 59 -9.98 5.37 10.29
CA GLU A 59 -11.21 6.01 9.84
C GLU A 59 -11.09 6.31 8.35
N ASP A 60 -11.98 5.71 7.56
CA ASP A 60 -12.14 5.96 6.13
C ASP A 60 -10.80 6.01 5.34
N PRO A 61 -10.04 4.90 5.28
CA PRO A 61 -8.73 4.87 4.62
C PRO A 61 -8.79 5.04 3.10
N PHE A 62 -9.97 4.87 2.49
CA PHE A 62 -10.22 5.01 1.06
C PHE A 62 -11.43 5.94 0.86
N PRO A 63 -11.21 7.27 0.78
CA PRO A 63 -12.28 8.25 0.60
C PRO A 63 -12.97 8.17 -0.77
#